data_AF-A0A2S6APC3-F1
#
_entry.id   AF-A0A2S6APC3-F1
#
_cell.length_a   1.000
_cell.length_b   1.000
_cell.length_c   1.000
_cell.angle_alpha   90.00
_cell.angle_beta   90.00
_cell.angle_gamma   90.00
#
_symmetry.space_group_name_H-M   'P 1'
#
loop_
_entity.id
_entity.type
_entity.pdbx_description
1 polymer ?
#
loop_
_entity_poly.entity_id
_entity_poly.type
_entity_poly.pdbx_seq_one_letter_code
_entity_poly.pdbx_strand_id
1 'polypeptide(L)' 'MRQPGLVPCQPRPFRPVTTVAGDAADLPDRVARDFTADAPGRKLVGDITYIRTWEGWLYLATVLDCYFEEGRRLCDG' A
#
# COMPACT_ATOMS: atom_id res chain seq x y z
N MET A 1 -35.89 -26.01 16.61
CA MET A 1 -34.51 -26.16 17.11
C MET A 1 -33.99 -24.76 17.47
N ARG A 2 -33.70 -24.47 18.75
CA ARG A 2 -33.15 -23.18 19.17
C ARG A 2 -31.63 -23.21 18.96
N GLN A 3 -31.08 -22.25 18.22
CA GLN A 3 -29.63 -22.10 18.08
C GLN A 3 -29.03 -21.83 19.48
N PRO A 4 -28.03 -22.61 19.93
CA PRO A 4 -27.30 -22.27 21.16
C PRO A 4 -26.65 -20.91 20.96
N GLY A 5 -26.53 -20.12 22.04
CA GLY A 5 -26.02 -18.74 22.02
C GLY A 5 -24.56 -18.63 21.59
N LEU A 6 -24.29 -18.91 20.32
CA LEU A 6 -22.99 -18.81 19.68
C LEU A 6 -22.64 -17.34 19.57
N VAL A 7 -21.55 -16.96 20.21
CA VAL A 7 -20.96 -15.62 20.13
C VAL A 7 -19.80 -15.71 19.15
N PRO A 8 -19.65 -14.77 18.20
CA PRO A 8 -18.52 -14.79 17.28
C PRO A 8 -17.21 -14.58 18.03
N CYS A 9 -16.35 -15.61 18.02
CA CYS A 9 -14.94 -15.46 18.35
C CYS A 9 -14.22 -14.91 17.12
N GLN A 10 -13.99 -13.60 17.06
CA GLN A 10 -13.12 -13.00 16.05
C GLN A 10 -11.73 -12.82 16.65
N PRO A 11 -10.73 -13.64 16.27
CA PRO A 11 -9.36 -13.41 16.69
C PRO A 11 -8.91 -12.03 16.23
N ARG A 12 -8.25 -11.27 17.11
CA ARG A 12 -7.67 -9.99 16.71
C ARG A 12 -6.73 -10.21 15.52
N PRO A 13 -6.87 -9.44 14.43
CA PRO A 13 -5.93 -9.51 13.33
C PRO A 13 -4.53 -9.21 13.85
N PHE A 14 -3.58 -10.10 13.57
CA PHE A 14 -2.18 -9.81 13.79
C PHE A 14 -1.77 -8.69 12.83
N ARG A 15 -1.32 -7.57 13.39
CA ARG A 15 -0.80 -6.41 12.66
C ARG A 15 0.69 -6.30 12.97
N PRO A 16 1.60 -6.76 12.10
CA PRO A 16 3.01 -6.47 12.27
C PRO A 16 3.22 -4.96 12.21
N VAL A 17 3.97 -4.43 13.17
CA VAL A 17 4.38 -3.03 13.19
C VAL A 17 5.64 -2.94 12.34
N THR A 18 5.50 -2.49 11.10
CA THR A 18 6.63 -2.35 10.14
C THR A 18 7.31 -0.99 10.23
N THR A 19 6.61 0.01 10.77
CA THR A 19 7.09 1.39 10.87
C THR A 19 7.07 1.80 12.34
N VAL A 20 8.24 1.91 12.94
CA VAL A 20 8.41 2.72 14.15
C VAL A 20 8.64 4.15 13.65
N ALA A 21 7.73 5.07 13.97
CA ALA A 21 7.93 6.47 13.62
C ALA A 21 9.23 6.95 14.29
N GLY A 22 10.25 7.23 13.49
CA GLY A 22 11.44 7.94 13.97
C GLY A 22 11.12 9.42 14.18
N ASP A 23 12.12 10.19 14.63
CA ASP A 23 12.11 11.66 14.52
C ASP A 23 12.16 12.03 13.04
N ALA A 24 11.02 11.89 12.35
CA ALA A 24 10.86 12.32 10.99
C ALA A 24 10.68 13.84 11.03
N ALA A 25 11.76 14.57 10.77
CA ALA A 25 11.64 15.93 10.26
C ALA A 25 10.68 15.92 9.05
N ASP A 26 10.01 17.04 8.76
CA ASP A 26 9.15 17.16 7.58
C ASP A 26 9.94 16.77 6.32
N LEU A 27 9.71 15.55 5.83
CA LEU A 27 10.26 15.10 4.56
C LEU A 27 9.52 15.87 3.47
N PRO A 28 10.23 16.57 2.57
CA PRO A 28 9.57 17.30 1.50
C PRO A 28 8.85 16.33 0.55
N ASP A 29 7.56 16.56 0.32
CA ASP A 29 6.80 15.87 -0.72
C ASP A 29 7.28 16.34 -2.09
N ARG A 30 8.20 15.58 -2.69
CA ARG A 30 8.82 15.89 -3.98
C ARG A 30 7.86 15.76 -5.16
N VAL A 31 6.75 15.04 -4.98
CA VAL A 31 5.77 14.80 -6.04
C VAL A 31 4.48 15.60 -5.84
N ALA A 32 4.36 16.36 -4.75
CA ALA A 32 3.18 17.16 -4.42
C ALA A 32 1.87 16.34 -4.48
N ARG A 33 1.94 15.06 -4.10
CA ARG A 33 0.90 14.03 -4.28
C ARG A 33 0.34 13.87 -5.71
N ASP A 34 1.05 14.37 -6.71
CA ASP A 34 0.78 14.12 -8.13
C ASP A 34 1.53 12.87 -8.59
N PHE A 35 0.78 11.77 -8.68
CA PHE A 35 1.25 10.45 -9.13
C PHE A 35 0.99 10.20 -10.61
N THR A 36 0.89 11.25 -11.42
CA THR A 36 0.78 11.14 -12.88
C THR A 36 2.14 11.41 -13.53
N ALA A 37 2.55 10.56 -14.48
CA ALA A 37 3.77 10.76 -15.26
C ALA A 37 3.45 11.00 -16.74
N ASP A 38 4.22 11.90 -17.38
CA ASP A 38 4.12 12.24 -18.80
C ASP A 38 4.84 11.24 -19.71
N ALA A 39 5.78 10.47 -19.15
CA ALA A 39 6.46 9.39 -19.83
C ALA A 39 6.76 8.22 -18.86
N PRO A 40 6.90 6.98 -19.38
CA PRO A 40 7.32 5.83 -18.57
C PRO A 40 8.62 6.10 -17.81
N GLY A 41 8.73 5.54 -16.60
CA GLY A 41 9.93 5.55 -15.77
C GLY A 41 10.25 6.89 -15.10
N ARG A 42 9.40 7.92 -15.23
CA ARG A 42 9.64 9.24 -14.62
C ARG A 42 9.20 9.35 -13.17
N LYS A 43 8.08 8.72 -12.82
CA LYS A 43 7.60 8.63 -11.44
C LYS A 43 7.26 7.16 -11.18
N LEU A 44 7.83 6.62 -10.11
CA LEU A 44 7.60 5.25 -9.66
C LEU A 44 7.07 5.31 -8.23
N VAL A 45 6.04 4.53 -7.94
CA VAL A 45 5.53 4.32 -6.58
C VAL A 45 5.81 2.89 -6.17
N GLY A 46 6.15 2.68 -4.91
CA GLY A 46 6.37 1.34 -4.37
C GLY A 46 5.87 1.23 -2.94
N ASP A 47 5.57 0.02 -2.54
CA ASP A 47 5.21 -0.33 -1.17
C ASP A 47 5.85 -1.67 -0.79
N ILE A 48 5.98 -1.89 0.52
CA ILE A 48 6.37 -3.19 1.07
C ILE A 48 5.24 -3.67 1.97
N THR A 49 4.69 -4.82 1.62
CA THR A 49 3.62 -5.46 2.39
C THR A 49 3.96 -6.91 2.71
N TYR A 50 3.14 -7.54 3.54
CA TYR A 50 3.32 -8.91 4.00
C TYR A 50 2.08 -9.73 3.70
N ILE A 51 2.27 -10.92 3.15
CA ILE A 51 1.19 -11.85 2.79
C ILE A 51 1.29 -13.07 3.71
N ARG A 52 0.21 -13.36 4.43
CA ARG A 52 0.12 -14.58 5.23
C ARG A 52 -0.13 -15.77 4.31
N THR A 53 0.67 -16.82 4.43
CA THR A 53 0.48 -18.11 3.76
C THR A 53 0.35 -19.23 4.79
N TRP A 54 0.11 -20.47 4.34
CA TRP A 54 0.10 -21.65 5.21
C TRP A 54 1.50 -22.06 5.69
N GLU A 55 2.55 -21.62 4.98
CA GLU A 55 3.94 -21.94 5.30
C GLU A 55 4.64 -20.81 6.07
N GLY A 56 3.96 -19.68 6.30
CA GLY A 56 4.51 -18.55 7.04
C GLY A 56 4.13 -17.20 6.44
N TRP A 57 5.10 -16.29 6.35
CA TRP A 57 4.92 -14.94 5.83
C TRP A 57 5.79 -14.74 4.59
N LEU A 58 5.20 -14.13 3.56
CA LEU A 58 5.93 -13.59 2.42
C LEU A 58 6.04 -12.08 2.56
N TYR A 59 7.20 -11.52 2.25
CA TYR A 59 7.42 -10.08 2.15
C TYR A 59 7.39 -9.70 0.68
N LEU A 60 6.41 -8.90 0.29
CA LEU A 60 6.20 -8.46 -1.07
C LEU A 60 6.63 -7.00 -1.21
N ALA A 61 7.61 -6.75 -2.08
CA ALA A 61 7.95 -5.42 -2.54
C ALA A 61 7.32 -5.18 -3.92
N THR A 62 6.66 -4.04 -4.09
CA THR A 62 6.05 -3.64 -5.36
C THR A 62 6.69 -2.37 -5.89
N VAL A 63 6.73 -2.24 -7.22
CA VAL A 63 7.11 -1.02 -7.93
C VAL A 63 6.12 -0.86 -9.09
N LEU A 64 5.45 0.29 -9.14
CA LEU A 64 4.45 0.65 -10.13
C LEU A 64 4.89 1.92 -10.85
N ASP A 65 4.74 1.92 -12.17
CA ASP A 65 4.95 3.12 -12.98
C ASP A 65 3.70 4.01 -12.93
N CYS A 66 3.90 5.29 -12.67
CA CYS A 66 2.86 6.32 -12.67
C CYS A 66 2.41 6.74 -14.09
N TYR A 67 3.00 6.15 -15.14
CA TYR A 67 2.58 6.35 -16.52
C TYR A 67 1.42 5.42 -16.89
N PHE A 68 0.23 5.99 -17.10
CA PHE A 68 -0.97 5.28 -17.56
C PHE A 68 -1.82 6.18 -18.49
N GLU A 69 -2.64 5.57 -19.35
CA GLU A 69 -3.34 6.27 -20.44
C GLU A 69 -4.24 7.43 -19.97
N GLU A 70 -4.95 7.26 -18.86
CA GLU A 70 -5.80 8.31 -18.26
C GLU A 70 -4.96 9.46 -17.69
N GLY A 71 -3.79 9.14 -17.15
CA GLY A 71 -2.82 10.11 -16.64
C GLY A 71 -2.28 11.03 -17.74
N ARG A 72 -2.05 10.49 -18.93
CA ARG A 72 -1.64 11.30 -20.09
C ARG A 72 -2.65 12.41 -20.42
N ARG A 73 -3.96 12.11 -20.37
CA ARG A 73 -4.99 13.12 -20.67
C ARG A 73 -5.02 14.27 -19.67
N LEU A 74 -4.59 14.04 -18.43
CA LEU A 74 -4.47 15.08 -17.40
C LEU A 74 -3.19 15.90 -17.57
N CYS A 75 -2.11 15.34 -18.13
CA CYS A 75 -0.87 16.06 -18.40
C CYS A 75 -0.92 16.93 -19.67
N ASP A 76 -1.70 16.52 -20.67
CA ASP A 76 -1.79 17.20 -21.98
C ASP A 76 -2.83 18.34 -22.01
N GLY A 77 -3.44 18.70 -20.87
CA GLY A 77 -4.55 19.67 -20.73
C GLY A 77 -4.24 20.93 -19.92
#